data_AF-F0WLL8-F1
#
_entry.id   AF-F0WLL8-F1
#
_cell.length_a   1.000
_cell.length_b   1.000
_cell.length_c   1.000
_cell.angle_alpha   90.00
_cell.angle_beta   90.00
_cell.angle_gamma   90.00
#
_symmetry.space_group_name_H-M   'P 1'
#
loop_
_entity.id
_entity.type
_entity.pdbx_description
1 polymer ?
#
loop_
_entity_poly.entity_id
_entity_poly.type
_entity_poly.pdbx_seq_one_letter_code
_entity_poly.pdbx_strand_id
1 'polypeptide(L)'
;MTVDLRAINAVTAPMAWPIPHLEVVMENLEGSKCYFSLDCFRFYRQLPLDEGSRDYFTVVTPSGLFTATRVIMGSTYAVAYAQQVAEKVMKPVLGNGVQV
;
A
#
# COMPACT_ATOMS: atom_id res chain seq x y z
N MET A 1 -1.33 -17.60 4.35
CA MET A 1 -2.35 -17.84 3.30
C MET A 1 -2.06 -16.87 2.18
N THR A 2 -1.77 -17.40 1.00
CA THR A 2 -1.48 -16.60 -0.20
C THR A 2 -2.69 -16.72 -1.13
N VAL A 3 -3.15 -15.60 -1.68
CA VAL A 3 -4.29 -15.54 -2.59
C VAL A 3 -3.76 -15.29 -4.00
N ASP A 4 -4.19 -16.09 -4.97
CA ASP A 4 -3.82 -15.87 -6.36
C ASP A 4 -4.70 -14.77 -6.97
N LEU A 5 -4.13 -13.58 -7.13
CA LEU A 5 -4.82 -12.42 -7.67
C LEU A 5 -4.53 -12.18 -9.16
N ARG A 6 -3.82 -13.09 -9.85
CA ARG A 6 -3.41 -12.87 -11.26
C ARG A 6 -4.58 -12.58 -12.20
N ALA A 7 -5.70 -13.31 -12.05
CA ALA A 7 -6.88 -13.14 -12.88
C ALA A 7 -7.54 -11.76 -12.66
N ILE A 8 -7.68 -11.34 -11.40
CA ILE A 8 -8.26 -10.04 -11.04
C ILE A 8 -7.33 -8.91 -11.49
N ASN A 9 -6.03 -9.05 -11.26
CA ASN A 9 -5.03 -8.07 -11.66
C ASN A 9 -4.97 -7.84 -13.17
N ALA A 10 -5.27 -8.87 -13.98
CA ALA A 10 -5.30 -8.75 -15.44
C ALA A 10 -6.50 -7.93 -15.97
N VAL A 11 -7.62 -7.90 -15.23
CA VAL A 11 -8.82 -7.14 -15.61
C VAL A 11 -8.94 -5.79 -14.89
N THR A 12 -8.11 -5.58 -13.87
CA THR A 12 -8.11 -4.34 -13.09
C THR A 12 -7.28 -3.28 -13.81
N ALA A 13 -7.86 -2.09 -13.97
CA ALA A 13 -7.12 -0.95 -14.50
C ALA A 13 -5.97 -0.57 -13.54
N PRO A 14 -4.72 -0.48 -14.03
CA PRO A 14 -3.59 -0.12 -13.18
C PRO A 14 -3.73 1.32 -12.69
N MET A 15 -3.52 1.53 -11.39
CA MET A 15 -3.46 2.86 -10.79
C MET A 15 -2.02 3.36 -10.80
N ALA A 16 -1.77 4.48 -11.46
CA ALA A 16 -0.49 5.16 -11.40
C ALA A 16 -0.51 6.16 -10.23
N TRP A 17 0.42 6.00 -9.28
CA TRP A 17 0.74 7.01 -8.29
C TRP A 17 2.25 7.24 -8.33
N PRO A 18 2.74 8.50 -8.30
CA PRO A 18 4.16 8.77 -8.32
C PRO A 18 4.81 8.21 -7.06
N ILE A 19 5.89 7.45 -7.26
CA ILE A 19 6.77 7.03 -6.18
C ILE A 19 8.03 7.91 -6.29
N PRO A 20 8.44 8.59 -5.22
CA PRO A 20 9.61 9.45 -5.26
C PRO A 20 10.87 8.64 -5.61
N HIS A 21 11.75 9.24 -6.40
CA HIS A 21 13.02 8.60 -6.75
C HIS A 21 13.90 8.50 -5.49
N LEU A 22 14.52 7.33 -5.28
CA LEU A 22 15.28 7.08 -4.06
C LEU A 22 16.42 8.10 -3.86
N GLU A 23 17.08 8.51 -4.94
CA GLU A 23 18.16 9.51 -4.88
C GLU A 23 17.68 10.85 -4.32
N VAL A 24 16.51 11.34 -4.77
CA VAL A 24 15.90 12.59 -4.27
C VAL A 24 15.55 12.47 -2.78
N VAL A 25 15.08 11.29 -2.37
CA VAL A 25 14.80 11.01 -0.95
C VAL A 25 16.09 11.04 -0.12
N MET A 26 17.20 10.51 -0.65
CA MET A 26 18.49 10.49 0.04
C MET A 26 19.15 11.87 0.11
N GLU A 27 19.04 12.68 -0.93
CA GLU A 27 19.51 14.09 -0.92
C GLU A 27 18.82 14.90 0.18
N ASN A 28 17.51 14.71 0.37
CA ASN A 28 16.77 15.40 1.43
C ASN A 28 17.19 14.98 2.85
N LEU A 29 17.88 13.86 2.99
CA LEU A 29 18.39 13.36 4.26
C LEU A 29 19.84 13.79 4.53
N GLU A 30 20.53 14.36 3.53
CA GLU A 30 21.91 14.82 3.66
C GLU A 30 22.06 15.85 4.79
N GLY A 31 23.09 15.70 5.62
CA GLY A 31 23.32 16.56 6.79
C GLY A 31 22.52 16.18 8.05
N SER A 32 21.63 15.18 7.98
CA SER A 32 20.94 14.66 9.16
C SER A 32 21.90 13.89 10.07
N LYS A 33 21.82 14.14 11.39
CA LYS A 33 22.69 13.51 12.40
C LYS A 33 22.15 12.18 12.94
N CYS A 34 20.84 12.01 12.91
CA CYS A 34 20.14 10.84 13.44
C CYS A 34 19.11 10.35 12.42
N TYR A 35 19.03 9.03 12.27
CA TYR A 35 18.07 8.37 11.39
C TYR A 35 17.17 7.47 12.22
N PHE A 36 15.90 7.40 11.84
CA PHE A 36 14.93 6.51 12.44
C PHE A 36 14.13 5.83 11.33
N SER A 37 13.92 4.52 11.48
CA SER A 37 13.15 3.72 10.54
C SER A 37 12.01 3.06 11.28
N LEU A 38 10.83 3.09 10.67
CA LEU A 38 9.61 2.46 11.16
C LEU A 38 9.10 1.48 10.11
N ASP A 39 8.79 0.27 10.54
CA ASP A 39 8.05 -0.68 9.71
C ASP A 39 6.57 -0.70 10.13
N CYS A 40 5.69 -0.42 9.18
CA CYS A 40 4.25 -0.55 9.38
C CYS A 40 3.84 -2.01 9.19
N PHE A 41 3.87 -2.80 10.27
CA PHE A 41 3.58 -4.22 10.21
C PHE A 41 2.22 -4.51 9.56
N ARG A 42 2.24 -5.34 8.50
CA ARG A 42 1.04 -5.70 7.71
C ARG A 42 0.27 -4.48 7.20
N PHE A 43 0.98 -3.43 6.76
CA PHE A 43 0.40 -2.15 6.36
C PHE A 43 -0.85 -2.28 5.47
N TYR A 44 -0.79 -3.09 4.42
CA TYR A 44 -1.94 -3.31 3.52
C TYR A 44 -3.21 -3.78 4.24
N ARG A 45 -3.08 -4.64 5.26
CA ARG A 45 -4.22 -5.15 6.02
C ARG A 45 -4.83 -4.12 6.96
N GLN A 46 -4.14 -3.00 7.19
CA GLN A 46 -4.68 -1.87 7.95
C GLN A 46 -5.58 -0.99 7.07
N LEU A 47 -5.34 -0.97 5.75
CA LEU A 47 -6.03 -0.10 4.81
C LEU A 47 -7.42 -0.66 4.43
N PRO A 48 -8.48 0.16 4.51
CA PRO A 48 -9.82 -0.23 4.10
C PRO A 48 -9.88 -0.47 2.59
N LEU A 49 -10.59 -1.53 2.20
CA LEU A 49 -10.95 -1.81 0.82
C LEU A 49 -12.32 -1.20 0.52
N ASP A 50 -12.47 -0.62 -0.66
CA ASP A 50 -13.74 -0.05 -1.14
C ASP A 50 -14.85 -1.11 -1.14
N GLU A 51 -16.04 -0.73 -0.69
CA GLU A 51 -17.14 -1.67 -0.45
C GLU A 51 -17.64 -2.32 -1.74
N GLY A 52 -17.70 -1.55 -2.84
CA GLY A 52 -18.13 -2.05 -4.15
C GLY A 52 -17.10 -2.97 -4.81
N SER A 53 -15.85 -2.92 -4.36
CA SER A 53 -14.78 -3.80 -4.85
C SER A 53 -14.65 -5.12 -4.07
N ARG A 54 -15.28 -5.24 -2.90
CA ARG A 54 -15.09 -6.39 -1.98
C ARG A 54 -15.38 -7.74 -2.61
N ASP A 55 -16.41 -7.80 -3.46
CA ASP A 55 -16.85 -9.06 -4.08
C ASP A 55 -15.75 -9.70 -4.92
N TYR A 56 -14.94 -8.89 -5.62
CA TYR A 56 -13.80 -9.35 -6.40
C TYR A 56 -12.68 -9.95 -5.53
N PHE A 57 -12.60 -9.59 -4.26
CA PHE A 57 -11.60 -10.06 -3.31
C PHE A 57 -12.12 -11.16 -2.38
N THR A 58 -13.17 -11.86 -2.80
CA THR A 58 -13.67 -13.05 -2.10
C THR A 58 -12.75 -14.25 -2.37
N VAL A 59 -12.21 -14.83 -1.30
CA VAL A 59 -11.32 -15.98 -1.35
C VAL A 59 -12.12 -17.25 -1.11
N VAL A 60 -12.00 -18.21 -2.03
CA VAL A 60 -12.58 -19.55 -1.86
C VAL A 60 -11.62 -20.43 -1.08
N THR A 61 -12.11 -20.99 0.02
CA THR A 61 -11.39 -21.97 0.85
C THR A 61 -12.23 -23.24 1.02
N PRO A 62 -11.64 -24.38 1.41
CA PRO A 62 -12.40 -25.59 1.70
C PRO A 62 -13.47 -25.40 2.79
N SER A 63 -13.28 -24.42 3.68
CA SER A 63 -14.21 -24.10 4.78
C SER A 63 -15.27 -23.07 4.41
N GLY A 64 -15.24 -22.52 3.19
CA GLY A 64 -16.22 -21.53 2.74
C GLY A 64 -15.60 -20.35 1.97
N LEU A 65 -16.46 -19.39 1.67
CA LEU A 65 -16.13 -18.12 1.00
C LEU A 65 -15.84 -17.04 2.04
N PHE A 66 -14.71 -16.35 1.91
CA PHE A 66 -14.32 -15.26 2.80
C PHE A 66 -14.03 -14.00 2.01
N THR A 67 -14.81 -12.95 2.26
CA THR A 67 -14.65 -11.66 1.60
C THR A 67 -13.76 -10.73 2.43
N ALA A 68 -12.69 -10.22 1.84
CA ALA A 68 -11.80 -9.30 2.53
C ALA A 68 -12.41 -7.89 2.65
N THR A 69 -12.30 -7.29 3.84
CA THR A 69 -12.70 -5.88 4.10
C THR A 69 -11.51 -4.91 4.09
N ARG A 70 -10.31 -5.45 3.85
CA ARG A 70 -9.02 -4.76 3.87
C ARG A 70 -8.22 -5.17 2.65
N VAL A 71 -7.27 -4.33 2.26
CA VAL A 71 -6.46 -4.58 1.05
C VAL A 71 -5.67 -5.89 1.22
N ILE A 72 -5.84 -6.79 0.25
CA ILE A 72 -5.08 -8.03 0.16
C ILE A 72 -3.74 -7.74 -0.52
N MET A 73 -2.67 -8.27 0.06
CA MET A 73 -1.32 -8.19 -0.53
C MET A 73 -1.29 -8.92 -1.89
N GLY A 74 -0.63 -8.34 -2.88
CA GLY A 74 -0.51 -8.89 -4.24
C GLY A 74 -1.49 -8.30 -5.25
N SER A 75 -2.37 -7.39 -4.85
CA SER A 75 -3.19 -6.61 -5.77
C SER A 75 -2.35 -5.54 -6.48
N THR A 76 -2.62 -5.31 -7.78
CA THR A 76 -1.92 -4.30 -8.60
C THR A 76 -2.01 -2.88 -8.02
N TYR A 77 -3.11 -2.51 -7.36
CA TYR A 77 -3.29 -1.16 -6.79
C TYR A 77 -2.73 -1.01 -5.37
N ALA A 78 -2.34 -2.11 -4.71
CA ALA A 78 -2.05 -2.10 -3.28
C ALA A 78 -0.92 -1.12 -2.92
N VAL A 79 0.15 -1.09 -3.71
CA VAL A 79 1.31 -0.21 -3.47
C VAL A 79 0.94 1.26 -3.68
N ALA A 80 0.32 1.59 -4.82
CA ALA A 80 -0.06 2.96 -5.14
C ALA A 80 -1.04 3.55 -4.11
N TYR A 81 -2.03 2.76 -3.68
CA TYR A 81 -2.97 3.19 -2.65
C TYR A 81 -2.29 3.35 -1.29
N ALA A 82 -1.41 2.43 -0.92
CA ALA A 82 -0.63 2.50 0.30
C ALA A 82 0.24 3.77 0.34
N GLN A 83 0.92 4.09 -0.76
CA GLN A 83 1.72 5.31 -0.89
C GLN A 83 0.87 6.57 -0.71
N GLN A 84 -0.27 6.66 -1.42
CA GLN A 84 -1.18 7.79 -1.31
C GLN A 84 -1.69 8.02 0.13
N VAL A 85 -2.02 6.94 0.84
CA VAL A 85 -2.46 7.03 2.24
C VAL A 85 -1.30 7.45 3.14
N ALA A 86 -0.11 6.89 2.95
CA ALA A 86 1.06 7.21 3.76
C ALA A 86 1.47 8.69 3.61
N GLU A 87 1.52 9.20 2.38
CA GLU A 87 1.75 10.62 2.09
C GLU A 87 0.67 11.52 2.70
N LYS A 88 -0.60 11.11 2.63
CA LYS A 88 -1.70 11.88 3.23
C LYS A 88 -1.59 11.98 4.75
N VAL A 89 -1.21 10.89 5.42
CA VAL A 89 -1.05 10.84 6.88
C VAL A 89 0.19 11.64 7.30
N MET A 90 1.28 11.53 6.57
CA MET A 90 2.56 12.19 6.89
C MET A 90 2.68 13.60 6.32
N LYS A 91 1.67 14.10 5.58
CA LYS A 91 1.63 15.44 4.98
C LYS A 91 2.13 16.58 5.88
N PRO A 92 1.84 16.62 7.21
CA PRO A 92 2.31 17.70 8.07
C PRO A 92 3.84 17.70 8.30
N VAL A 93 4.48 16.54 8.18
CA VAL A 93 5.92 16.32 8.46
C VAL A 93 6.72 15.98 7.20
N LEU A 94 6.04 15.77 6.06
CA LEU A 94 6.64 15.44 4.78
C LEU A 94 7.60 16.55 4.35
N GLY A 95 8.84 16.20 4.02
CA GLY A 95 9.89 17.16 3.64
C GLY A 95 10.56 17.86 4.82
N ASN A 96 10.05 17.73 6.05
CA ASN A 96 10.66 18.25 7.28
C ASN A 96 11.34 17.10 8.06
N GLY A 97 12.25 16.37 7.40
CA GLY A 97 12.99 15.25 7.99
C GLY A 97 12.28 13.89 7.95
N VAL A 98 11.05 13.83 7.42
CA VAL A 98 10.32 12.58 7.13
C VAL A 98 10.07 12.47 5.63
N GLN A 99 10.42 11.31 5.07
CA GLN A 99 10.20 10.92 3.69
C GLN A 99 9.46 9.59 3.67
N VAL A 100 8.50 9.42 2.76
CA VAL A 100 7.57 8.28 2.72
C VAL A 100 7.41 7.80 1.30
#